data_AF-A0A9X2I406-F1
#
_entry.id   AF-A0A9X2I406-F1
#
_cell.length_a   1.000
_cell.length_b   1.000
_cell.length_c   1.000
_cell.angle_alpha   90.00
_cell.angle_beta   90.00
_cell.angle_gamma   90.00
#
_symmetry.space_group_name_H-M   'P 1'
#
loop_
_entity.id
_entity.type
_entity.pdbx_description
1 polymer ?
#
loop_
_entity_poly.entity_id
_entity_poly.type
_entity_poly.pdbx_seq_one_letter_code
_entity_poly.pdbx_strand_id
1 'polypeptide(L)'
;MKKITSLAYFFNALLLLWLLAAAGFLAAELRIETIFAAGLTLTVAWFVYKRQRWGYFAAAAWGLACYQLAKEELALELVKRPAMLGGFAVVVVALFLHEIFCRRPSIARDNPPS
;
A
#
# COMPACT_ATOMS: atom_id res chain seq x y z
N MET A 1 -6.72 -4.97 22.95
CA MET A 1 -5.67 -4.06 22.41
C MET A 1 -4.45 -4.83 21.91
N LYS A 2 -3.72 -5.62 22.73
CA LYS A 2 -2.52 -6.39 22.30
C LYS A 2 -2.68 -7.20 20.98
N LYS A 3 -3.81 -7.91 20.82
CA LYS A 3 -4.09 -8.71 19.60
C LYS A 3 -4.20 -7.84 18.33
N ILE A 4 -4.87 -6.69 18.43
CA ILE A 4 -5.07 -5.76 17.30
C ILE A 4 -3.73 -5.13 16.90
N THR A 5 -2.90 -4.79 17.88
CA THR A 5 -1.56 -4.25 17.63
C THR A 5 -0.70 -5.31 16.92
N SER A 6 -0.65 -6.55 17.42
CA SER A 6 0.11 -7.64 16.79
C SER A 6 -0.38 -7.93 15.37
N LEU A 7 -1.69 -7.90 15.13
CA LEU A 7 -2.27 -8.06 13.81
C LEU A 7 -1.88 -6.91 12.86
N ALA A 8 -1.84 -5.68 13.35
CA ALA A 8 -1.41 -4.52 12.56
C ALA A 8 0.08 -4.61 12.17
N TYR A 9 0.95 -5.06 13.09
CA TYR A 9 2.36 -5.35 12.78
C TYR A 9 2.51 -6.45 11.72
N PHE A 10 1.73 -7.52 11.83
CA PHE A 10 1.72 -8.60 10.85
C PHE A 10 1.29 -8.11 9.46
N PHE A 11 0.19 -7.36 9.37
CA PHE A 11 -0.23 -6.77 8.10
C PHE A 11 0.76 -5.75 7.55
N ASN A 12 1.45 -4.99 8.40
CA ASN A 12 2.52 -4.09 7.95
C ASN A 12 3.67 -4.86 7.30
N ALA A 13 4.10 -5.94 7.94
CA ALA A 13 5.16 -6.81 7.40
C ALA A 13 4.73 -7.49 6.11
N LEU A 14 3.48 -7.95 6.03
CA LEU A 14 2.91 -8.57 4.84
C LEU A 14 2.82 -7.57 3.67
N LEU A 15 2.41 -6.32 3.95
CA LEU A 15 2.34 -5.26 2.94
C LEU A 15 3.74 -4.85 2.44
N LEU A 16 4.73 -4.80 3.34
CA LEU A 16 6.13 -4.58 2.98
C LEU A 16 6.70 -5.69 2.10
N LEU A 17 6.46 -6.94 2.49
CA LEU A 17 6.89 -8.11 1.72
C LEU A 17 6.26 -8.12 0.33
N TRP A 18 4.97 -7.76 0.24
CA TRP A 18 4.28 -7.62 -1.02
C TRP A 18 4.88 -6.52 -1.91
N LEU A 19 5.15 -5.32 -1.37
CA LEU A 19 5.76 -4.23 -2.12
C LEU A 19 7.18 -4.57 -2.60
N LEU A 20 7.97 -5.25 -1.77
CA LEU A 20 9.30 -5.73 -2.14
C LEU A 20 9.24 -6.78 -3.26
N ALA A 21 8.33 -7.74 -3.16
CA ALA A 21 8.11 -8.73 -4.20
C ALA A 21 7.66 -8.09 -5.51
N ALA A 22 6.74 -7.12 -5.46
CA ALA A 22 6.28 -6.36 -6.62
C ALA A 22 7.41 -5.54 -7.25
N ALA A 23 8.23 -4.84 -6.44
CA ALA A 23 9.37 -4.08 -6.92
C ALA A 23 10.42 -5.00 -7.59
N GLY A 24 10.72 -6.15 -6.99
CA GLY A 24 11.63 -7.15 -7.57
C GLY A 24 11.11 -7.73 -8.89
N PHE A 25 9.82 -8.03 -8.97
CA PHE A 25 9.18 -8.50 -10.20
C PHE A 25 9.23 -7.45 -11.31
N LEU A 26 8.88 -6.19 -11.00
CA LEU A 26 8.94 -5.08 -11.95
C LEU A 26 10.39 -4.80 -12.41
N ALA A 27 11.36 -4.87 -11.50
CA ALA A 27 12.76 -4.65 -11.82
C ALA A 27 13.34 -5.75 -12.74
N ALA A 28 12.82 -6.98 -12.65
CA ALA A 28 13.31 -8.12 -13.44
C ALA A 28 13.04 -7.98 -14.95
N GLU A 29 12.05 -7.19 -15.36
CA GLU A 29 11.77 -6.95 -16.79
C GLU A 29 12.78 -6.00 -17.46
N LEU A 30 13.63 -5.29 -16.70
CA LEU A 30 14.68 -4.37 -17.21
C LEU A 30 14.23 -3.34 -18.27
N ARG A 31 12.94 -3.01 -18.35
CA ARG A 31 12.41 -1.94 -19.22
C ARG A 31 12.42 -0.62 -18.45
N ILE A 32 12.59 0.51 -19.15
CA ILE A 32 12.66 1.84 -18.52
C ILE A 32 11.40 2.14 -17.70
N GLU A 33 10.23 1.81 -18.25
CA GLU A 33 8.92 1.96 -17.60
C GLU A 33 8.83 1.14 -16.29
N THR A 34 9.32 -0.10 -16.32
CA THR A 34 9.21 -1.03 -15.19
C THR A 34 10.27 -0.75 -14.12
N ILE A 35 11.45 -0.26 -14.51
CA ILE A 35 12.48 0.24 -13.59
C ILE A 35 11.97 1.48 -12.84
N PHE A 36 11.30 2.40 -13.53
CA PHE A 36 10.68 3.56 -12.87
C PHE A 36 9.57 3.14 -11.91
N ALA A 37 8.71 2.21 -12.33
CA ALA A 37 7.67 1.65 -11.48
C ALA A 37 8.25 0.90 -10.26
N ALA A 38 9.34 0.15 -10.44
CA ALA A 38 10.04 -0.53 -9.35
C ALA A 38 10.63 0.47 -8.34
N GLY A 39 11.25 1.55 -8.82
CA GLY A 39 11.77 2.63 -7.98
C GLY A 39 10.67 3.35 -7.18
N LEU A 40 9.52 3.61 -7.80
CA LEU A 40 8.34 4.14 -7.11
C LEU A 40 7.83 3.17 -6.05
N THR A 41 7.71 1.88 -6.38
CA THR A 41 7.26 0.83 -5.46
C THR A 41 8.20 0.71 -4.26
N LEU A 42 9.52 0.79 -4.48
CA LEU A 42 10.53 0.77 -3.43
C LEU A 42 10.44 2.02 -2.54
N THR A 43 10.21 3.19 -3.14
CA THR A 43 10.03 4.46 -2.41
C THR A 43 8.82 4.37 -1.48
N VAL A 44 7.69 3.86 -1.99
CA VAL A 44 6.49 3.62 -1.20
C VAL A 44 6.76 2.62 -0.08
N ALA A 45 7.45 1.50 -0.37
CA ALA A 45 7.84 0.51 0.63
C ALA A 45 8.69 1.13 1.75
N TRP A 46 9.62 2.02 1.41
CA TRP A 46 10.43 2.75 2.38
C TRP A 46 9.60 3.66 3.29
N PHE A 47 8.62 4.39 2.73
CA PHE A 47 7.72 5.21 3.53
C PHE A 47 6.79 4.39 4.44
N VAL A 48 6.35 3.21 3.98
CA VAL A 48 5.62 2.22 4.80
C VAL A 48 6.51 1.67 5.91
N TYR A 49 7.79 1.39 5.63
CA TYR A 49 8.77 0.95 6.64
C TYR A 49 8.97 2.00 7.73
N LYS A 50 9.04 3.29 7.37
CA LYS A 50 9.07 4.40 8.33
C LYS A 50 7.73 4.66 9.03
N ARG A 51 6.68 3.88 8.74
CA ARG A 51 5.33 3.98 9.32
C ARG A 51 4.74 5.38 9.23
N GLN A 52 5.05 6.08 8.15
CA GLN A 52 4.55 7.43 7.91
C GLN A 52 3.12 7.37 7.39
N ARG A 53 2.27 8.29 7.86
CA ARG A 53 0.89 8.46 7.39
C ARG A 53 0.79 8.48 5.86
N TRP A 54 1.69 9.26 5.25
CA TRP A 54 1.77 9.46 3.81
C TRP A 54 2.20 8.20 3.06
N GLY A 55 2.97 7.31 3.69
CA GLY A 55 3.43 6.05 3.09
C GLY A 55 2.29 5.07 2.86
N TYR A 56 1.40 4.92 3.84
CA TYR A 56 0.20 4.08 3.69
C TYR A 56 -0.76 4.63 2.64
N PHE A 57 -0.92 5.96 2.57
CA PHE A 57 -1.74 6.60 1.54
C PHE A 57 -1.13 6.43 0.14
N ALA A 58 0.19 6.60 0.01
CA ALA A 58 0.90 6.35 -1.23
C ALA A 58 0.82 4.88 -1.66
N ALA A 59 0.87 3.92 -0.73
CA ALA A 59 0.67 2.51 -1.02
C ALA A 59 -0.74 2.20 -1.55
N ALA A 60 -1.77 2.82 -0.97
CA ALA A 60 -3.14 2.71 -1.48
C ALA A 60 -3.27 3.34 -2.88
N ALA A 61 -2.75 4.55 -3.08
CA ALA A 61 -2.78 5.22 -4.39
C ALA A 61 -2.01 4.44 -5.46
N TRP A 62 -0.86 3.86 -5.11
CA TRP A 62 -0.06 3.01 -5.99
C TRP A 62 -0.80 1.72 -6.35
N GLY A 63 -1.43 1.05 -5.37
CA GLY A 63 -2.29 -0.12 -5.62
C GLY A 63 -3.47 0.19 -6.56
N LEU A 64 -4.08 1.37 -6.41
CA LEU A 64 -5.12 1.87 -7.33
C LEU A 64 -4.56 2.15 -8.73
N ALA A 65 -3.38 2.77 -8.85
CA ALA A 65 -2.73 3.01 -10.13
C ALA A 65 -2.42 1.69 -10.86
N CYS A 66 -1.87 0.69 -10.17
CA CYS A 66 -1.67 -0.66 -10.73
C CYS A 66 -2.99 -1.31 -11.15
N TYR A 67 -4.08 -1.08 -10.40
CA TYR A 67 -5.40 -1.57 -10.78
C TYR A 67 -5.95 -0.89 -12.04
N GLN A 68 -5.72 0.42 -12.22
CA GLN A 68 -6.09 1.14 -13.44
C GLN A 68 -5.23 0.68 -14.64
N LEU A 69 -3.92 0.53 -14.46
CA LEU A 69 -3.03 -0.02 -15.50
C LEU A 69 -3.46 -1.44 -15.93
N ALA A 70 -3.86 -2.29 -14.98
CA ALA A 70 -4.41 -3.62 -15.28
C ALA A 70 -5.76 -3.59 -16.02
N LYS A 71 -6.53 -2.49 -15.91
CA LYS A 71 -7.76 -2.27 -16.68
C LYS A 71 -7.48 -1.75 -18.09
N GLU A 72 -6.51 -0.84 -18.25
CA GLU A 72 -6.26 -0.12 -19.50
C GLU A 72 -5.32 -0.84 -20.48
N GLU A 73 -4.43 -1.74 -20.04
CA GLU A 73 -3.45 -2.40 -20.93
C GLU A 73 -3.62 -3.93 -21.12
N LEU A 74 -3.73 -4.33 -22.39
CA LEU A 74 -3.17 -5.52 -23.07
C LEU A 74 -3.40 -6.95 -22.51
N ALA A 75 -4.34 -7.66 -23.16
CA ALA A 75 -4.22 -9.02 -23.74
C ALA A 75 -3.49 -10.19 -23.04
N LEU A 76 -3.30 -10.23 -21.72
CA LEU A 76 -2.94 -11.48 -21.01
C LEU A 76 -3.87 -11.76 -19.82
N GLU A 77 -4.95 -12.50 -20.08
CA GLU A 77 -5.98 -12.90 -19.09
C GLU A 77 -5.42 -13.65 -17.86
N LEU A 78 -4.28 -14.34 -17.98
CA LEU A 78 -3.71 -15.16 -16.91
C LEU A 78 -2.99 -14.37 -15.81
N VAL A 79 -2.42 -13.20 -16.11
CA VAL A 79 -1.71 -12.36 -15.12
C VAL A 79 -2.63 -11.29 -14.50
N LYS A 80 -3.76 -11.00 -15.15
CA LYS A 80 -4.74 -9.98 -14.71
C LYS A 80 -5.39 -10.26 -13.35
N ARG A 81 -5.75 -11.51 -13.07
CA ARG A 81 -6.48 -11.87 -11.84
C ARG A 81 -5.67 -11.67 -10.55
N PRO A 82 -4.42 -12.18 -10.44
CA PRO A 82 -3.64 -11.98 -9.21
C PRO A 82 -3.22 -10.51 -9.01
N ALA A 83 -2.93 -9.78 -10.09
CA ALA A 83 -2.61 -8.35 -10.00
C ALA A 83 -3.82 -7.50 -9.56
N MET A 84 -5.02 -7.76 -10.11
CA MET A 84 -6.25 -7.07 -9.70
C MET A 84 -6.65 -7.37 -8.25
N LEU A 85 -6.66 -8.66 -7.87
CA LEU A 85 -7.02 -9.07 -6.50
C LEU A 85 -5.97 -8.57 -5.50
N GLY A 86 -4.69 -8.62 -5.87
CA GLY A 86 -3.59 -8.11 -5.07
C GLY A 86 -3.70 -6.59 -4.84
N GLY A 87 -3.95 -5.80 -5.90
CA GLY A 87 -4.12 -4.35 -5.79
C GLY A 87 -5.27 -3.95 -4.86
N PHE A 88 -6.43 -4.59 -4.98
CA PHE A 88 -7.58 -4.33 -4.11
C PHE A 88 -7.30 -4.68 -2.64
N ALA A 89 -6.70 -5.85 -2.39
CA ALA A 89 -6.33 -6.27 -1.04
C ALA A 89 -5.30 -5.32 -0.41
N VAL A 90 -4.30 -4.87 -1.18
CA VAL A 90 -3.29 -3.92 -0.72
C VAL A 90 -3.90 -2.57 -0.34
N VAL A 91 -4.88 -2.07 -1.10
CA VAL A 91 -5.59 -0.82 -0.77
C VAL A 91 -6.34 -0.95 0.55
N VAL A 92 -7.11 -2.03 0.73
CA VAL A 92 -7.89 -2.26 1.96
C VAL A 92 -6.96 -2.39 3.17
N VAL A 93 -5.89 -3.16 3.04
CA VAL A 93 -4.89 -3.35 4.11
C VAL A 93 -4.16 -2.05 4.42
N ALA A 94 -3.74 -1.28 3.41
CA ALA A 94 -3.07 0.00 3.59
C ALA A 94 -3.95 1.02 4.33
N LEU A 95 -5.24 1.12 3.96
CA LEU A 95 -6.19 2.02 4.63
C LEU A 95 -6.48 1.57 6.06
N PHE A 96 -6.61 0.26 6.30
CA PHE A 96 -6.78 -0.29 7.65
C PHE A 96 -5.58 0.02 8.54
N LEU A 97 -4.36 -0.15 8.03
CA LEU A 97 -3.14 0.23 8.74
C LEU A 97 -3.04 1.74 8.99
N HIS A 98 -3.39 2.56 8.00
CA HIS A 98 -3.46 4.01 8.16
C HIS A 98 -4.41 4.39 9.30
N GLU A 99 -5.60 3.78 9.36
CA GLU A 99 -6.57 4.07 10.41
C GLU A 99 -6.11 3.63 11.80
N ILE A 100 -5.37 2.52 11.91
CA ILE A 100 -4.86 2.02 13.20
C ILE A 100 -3.65 2.81 13.69
N PHE A 101 -2.66 3.06 12.82
CA PHE A 101 -1.41 3.70 13.21
C PHE A 101 -1.46 5.23 13.15
N CYS A 102 -2.34 5.80 12.33
CA CYS A 102 -2.46 7.24 12.13
C CYS A 102 -3.84 7.79 12.51
N ARG A 103 -4.62 7.04 13.33
CA ARG A 103 -5.87 7.54 13.91
C ARG A 103 -5.60 8.91 14.53
N ARG A 104 -6.24 9.95 14.01
CA ARG A 104 -6.16 11.28 14.62
C ARG A 104 -6.62 11.15 16.07
N PRO A 105 -5.95 11.82 17.04
CA PRO A 105 -6.61 12.09 18.30
C PRO A 105 -7.90 12.83 17.94
N SER A 106 -9.04 12.24 18.33
CA SER A 106 -10.35 12.88 18.22
C SER A 106 -10.18 14.30 18.74
N ILE A 107 -10.54 15.30 17.95
CA ILE A 107 -10.64 16.68 18.43
C ILE A 107 -11.55 16.59 19.67
N ALA A 108 -10.95 16.69 20.85
CA ALA A 108 -11.70 16.91 22.06
C ALA A 108 -12.44 18.22 21.80
N ARG A 109 -13.76 18.13 21.65
CA ARG A 109 -14.60 19.32 21.71
C ARG A 109 -14.47 19.82 23.14
N ASP A 110 -13.47 20.66 23.37
CA ASP A 110 -13.41 21.48 24.56
C ASP A 110 -14.72 22.27 24.61
N ASN A 111 -15.53 21.97 25.61
CA ASN A 111 -16.72 22.76 25.92
C ASN A 111 -16.26 24.21 26.10
N PRO A 112 -16.89 25.20 25.44
CA PRO A 112 -16.57 26.60 25.73
C PRO A 112 -16.88 26.89 27.20
N PRO A 113 -16.03 27.64 27.91
CA PRO A 113 -16.33 28.07 29.27
C PRO A 113 -17.59 28.95 29.23
N SER A 114 -18.60 28.52 29.99
CA SER A 114 -19.82 29.27 30.32
C SER A 114 -19.51 30.52 31.13
#